data_AF-A0A9P0MQ69-F1
#
_entry.id   AF-A0A9P0MQ69-F1
#
_cell.length_a   1.000
_cell.length_b   1.000
_cell.length_c   1.000
_cell.angle_alpha   90.00
_cell.angle_beta   90.00
_cell.angle_gamma   90.00
#
_symmetry.space_group_name_H-M   'P 1'
#
loop_
_entity.id
_entity.type
_entity.pdbx_description
1 polymer ?
#
loop_
_entity_poly.entity_id
_entity_poly.type
_entity_poly.pdbx_seq_one_letter_code
_entity_poly.pdbx_strand_id
1 'polypeptide(L)'
;MKYFPPFTLELTLALIKPHAAKVPYVVKAIERKIIKNKFYIVKRSHCVMHLDHASRMYEEHKGKSFYKRLVEMMTSGPIEAFILAREDGIRTWRGLMGPTRALDAQYTQPTSLRGLYGLSNTRNATHGSGRPSYFIYNDSI
;
A
#
# COMPACT_ATOMS: atom_id res chain seq x y z
N MET A 1 -15.86 -26.85 -9.36
CA MET A 1 -15.35 -27.02 -7.98
C MET A 1 -14.14 -26.11 -7.83
N LYS A 2 -14.20 -25.04 -7.02
CA LYS A 2 -13.05 -24.14 -6.82
C LYS A 2 -12.09 -24.83 -5.83
N TYR A 3 -10.94 -25.26 -6.33
CA TYR A 3 -9.88 -25.85 -5.51
C TYR A 3 -9.33 -24.75 -4.60
N PHE A 4 -9.65 -24.80 -3.31
CA PHE A 4 -8.99 -23.99 -2.30
C PHE A 4 -7.78 -24.78 -1.80
N PRO A 5 -6.56 -24.26 -1.95
CA PRO A 5 -5.39 -24.94 -1.44
C PRO A 5 -5.44 -25.02 0.10
N PRO A 6 -4.70 -25.95 0.75
CA PRO A 6 -4.76 -26.19 2.20
C PRO A 6 -4.14 -25.08 3.07
N PHE A 7 -3.89 -23.90 2.50
CA PHE A 7 -3.24 -22.78 3.18
C PHE A 7 -4.26 -21.67 3.46
N THR A 8 -4.15 -21.04 4.63
CA THR A 8 -5.00 -19.89 4.98
C THR A 8 -4.53 -18.65 4.21
N LEU A 9 -5.41 -18.06 3.41
CA LEU A 9 -5.12 -16.81 2.71
C LEU A 9 -5.19 -15.64 3.70
N GLU A 10 -4.14 -14.82 3.72
CA GLU A 10 -4.07 -13.58 4.49
C GLU A 10 -4.45 -12.40 3.58
N LEU A 11 -5.34 -11.54 4.09
CA LEU A 11 -5.70 -10.28 3.43
C LEU A 11 -4.75 -9.17 3.87
N THR A 12 -4.36 -8.33 2.91
CA THR A 12 -3.57 -7.12 3.17
C THR A 12 -4.10 -5.95 2.38
N LEU A 13 -4.13 -4.78 3.02
CA LEU A 13 -4.36 -3.52 2.33
C LEU A 13 -3.08 -3.14 1.58
N ALA A 14 -3.22 -2.78 0.32
CA ALA A 14 -2.14 -2.20 -0.48
C ALA A 14 -2.63 -0.88 -1.07
N LEU A 15 -1.93 0.21 -0.80
CA LEU A 15 -2.24 1.52 -1.38
C LEU A 15 -1.07 1.99 -2.25
N ILE A 16 -1.39 2.61 -3.38
CA ILE A 16 -0.49 3.47 -4.14
C ILE A 16 -0.85 4.92 -3.81
N LYS A 17 0.11 5.64 -3.25
CA LYS A 17 -0.05 7.01 -2.75
C LYS A 17 -0.22 8.01 -3.90
N PRO A 18 -0.81 9.20 -3.66
CA PRO A 18 -1.21 10.10 -4.74
C PRO A 18 -0.11 10.49 -5.73
N HIS A 19 1.10 10.75 -5.23
CA HIS A 19 2.25 11.10 -6.07
C HIS A 19 2.65 10.00 -7.07
N ALA A 20 2.43 8.72 -6.74
CA ALA A 20 2.71 7.59 -7.61
C ALA A 20 1.46 7.16 -8.41
N ALA A 21 0.27 7.27 -7.81
CA ALA A 21 -1.01 6.92 -8.43
C ALA A 21 -1.34 7.81 -9.64
N LYS A 22 -0.93 9.08 -9.62
CA LYS A 22 -1.11 9.99 -10.76
C LYS A 22 -0.28 9.63 -12.00
N VAL A 23 0.60 8.63 -11.91
CA VAL A 23 1.52 8.24 -12.98
C VAL A 23 1.11 6.88 -13.53
N PRO A 24 0.39 6.81 -14.68
CA PRO A 24 -0.25 5.57 -15.13
C PRO A 24 0.71 4.38 -15.35
N TYR A 25 1.94 4.65 -15.81
CA TYR A 25 2.92 3.58 -16.01
C TYR A 25 3.41 2.99 -14.67
N VAL A 26 3.47 3.79 -13.59
CA VAL A 26 3.85 3.33 -12.25
C VAL A 26 2.75 2.45 -11.68
N VAL A 27 1.48 2.85 -11.79
CA VAL A 27 0.33 2.03 -11.38
C VAL A 27 0.37 0.67 -12.07
N LYS A 28 0.46 0.65 -13.41
CA LYS A 28 0.55 -0.60 -14.18
C LYS A 28 1.77 -1.45 -13.78
N ALA A 29 2.91 -0.84 -13.47
CA ALA A 29 4.10 -1.58 -13.05
C ALA A 29 3.93 -2.23 -11.67
N ILE A 30 3.31 -1.53 -10.72
CA ILE A 30 2.98 -2.05 -9.39
C ILE A 30 1.98 -3.20 -9.51
N GLU A 31 0.93 -3.06 -10.31
CA GLU A 31 -0.04 -4.13 -10.55
C GLU A 31 0.60 -5.39 -11.15
N ARG A 32 1.47 -5.22 -12.16
CA ARG A 32 2.25 -6.35 -12.70
C ARG A 32 3.09 -7.03 -11.62
N LYS A 33 3.68 -6.26 -10.70
CA LYS A 33 4.46 -6.81 -9.57
C LYS A 33 3.56 -7.57 -8.60
N ILE A 34 2.36 -7.08 -8.30
CA ILE A 34 1.34 -7.76 -7.47
C ILE A 34 1.01 -9.13 -8.09
N ILE A 35 0.64 -9.17 -9.36
CA ILE A 35 0.28 -10.41 -10.06
C ILE A 35 1.48 -11.37 -10.17
N LYS A 36 2.67 -10.86 -10.53
CA LYS A 36 3.90 -11.67 -10.60
C LYS A 36 4.26 -12.35 -9.28
N ASN A 37 3.87 -11.75 -8.14
CA ASN A 37 4.11 -12.30 -6.81
C ASN A 37 2.93 -13.13 -6.26
N LYS A 38 2.02 -13.55 -7.13
CA LYS A 38 0.92 -14.48 -6.85
C LYS A 38 -0.09 -13.95 -5.83
N PHE A 39 -0.26 -12.63 -5.75
CA PHE A 39 -1.39 -12.04 -5.04
C PHE A 39 -2.65 -12.15 -5.89
N TYR A 40 -3.76 -12.53 -5.26
CA TYR A 40 -5.08 -12.30 -5.81
C TYR A 40 -5.52 -10.88 -5.49
N ILE A 41 -5.99 -10.15 -6.51
CA ILE A 41 -6.65 -8.86 -6.29
C ILE A 41 -8.12 -9.14 -5.99
N VAL A 42 -8.51 -8.99 -4.72
CA VAL A 42 -9.88 -9.25 -4.25
C VAL A 42 -10.77 -8.05 -4.55
N LYS A 43 -10.27 -6.85 -4.31
CA LYS A 43 -10.96 -5.58 -4.58
C LYS A 43 -9.93 -4.55 -5.03
N ARG A 44 -10.35 -3.65 -5.92
CA ARG A 44 -9.63 -2.45 -6.33
C ARG A 44 -10.57 -1.25 -6.22
N SER A 45 -10.05 -0.11 -5.79
CA SER A 45 -10.76 1.18 -5.81
C SER A 45 -9.79 2.30 -6.22
N HIS A 46 -10.28 3.22 -7.05
CA HIS A 46 -9.62 4.49 -7.36
C HIS A 46 -10.44 5.59 -6.70
N CYS A 47 -9.89 6.23 -5.66
CA CYS A 47 -10.65 7.20 -4.87
C CYS A 47 -9.76 8.30 -4.30
N VAL A 48 -10.39 9.39 -3.86
CA VAL A 48 -9.72 10.46 -3.12
C VAL A 48 -10.00 10.24 -1.63
N MET A 49 -8.93 10.20 -0.83
CA MET A 49 -9.08 10.00 0.61
C MET A 49 -9.51 11.30 1.29
N HIS A 50 -10.64 11.26 2.01
CA HIS A 50 -11.04 12.38 2.87
C HIS A 50 -10.08 12.59 4.04
N LEU A 51 -9.97 13.83 4.51
CA LEU A 51 -9.09 14.22 5.61
C LEU A 51 -9.31 13.38 6.88
N ASP A 52 -10.56 13.10 7.22
CA ASP A 52 -10.92 12.31 8.40
C ASP A 52 -10.51 10.84 8.27
N HIS A 53 -10.58 10.27 7.06
CA HIS A 53 -10.10 8.92 6.78
C HIS A 53 -8.58 8.84 6.86
N ALA A 54 -7.87 9.79 6.25
CA ALA A 54 -6.42 9.85 6.32
C ALA A 54 -5.93 10.04 7.76
N SER A 55 -6.58 10.93 8.52
CA SER A 55 -6.22 11.20 9.92
C SER A 55 -6.40 9.96 10.79
N ARG A 56 -7.53 9.24 10.64
CA ARG A 56 -7.78 7.98 11.34
C ARG A 56 -6.77 6.89 10.94
N MET A 57 -6.49 6.74 9.66
CA MET A 57 -5.52 5.74 9.16
C MET A 57 -4.11 5.94 9.74
N TYR A 58 -3.71 7.19 10.01
CA TYR A 58 -2.38 7.52 10.53
C TYR A 58 -2.39 7.99 11.99
N GLU A 59 -3.44 7.66 12.75
CA GLU A 59 -3.62 8.14 14.13
C GLU A 59 -2.44 7.75 15.04
N GLU A 60 -1.86 6.56 14.88
CA GLU A 60 -0.66 6.11 15.61
C GLU A 60 0.59 6.98 15.36
N HIS A 61 0.52 7.92 14.40
CA HIS A 61 1.58 8.86 14.11
C HIS A 61 1.27 10.29 14.58
N LYS A 62 0.11 10.52 15.20
CA LYS A 62 -0.25 11.82 15.75
C LYS A 62 0.81 12.28 16.75
N GLY A 63 1.19 13.56 16.67
CA GLY A 63 2.28 14.15 17.45
C GLY A 63 3.68 13.99 16.86
N LYS A 64 3.88 13.14 15.84
CA LYS A 64 5.16 13.07 15.11
C LYS A 64 5.30 14.26 14.17
N SER A 65 6.51 14.79 14.02
CA SER A 65 6.82 15.96 13.19
C SER A 65 6.38 15.84 11.72
N PHE A 66 6.30 14.61 11.20
CA PHE A 66 5.88 14.34 9.82
C PHE A 66 4.37 14.07 9.64
N TYR A 67 3.60 13.99 10.73
CA TYR A 67 2.19 13.58 10.68
C TYR A 67 1.33 14.47 9.78
N LYS A 68 1.38 15.79 10.00
CA LYS A 68 0.60 16.76 9.21
C LYS A 68 0.90 16.62 7.71
N ARG A 69 2.18 16.58 7.36
CA ARG A 69 2.64 16.39 5.97
C ARG A 69 2.21 15.05 5.38
N LEU A 70 2.14 14.00 6.18
CA LEU A 70 1.69 12.67 5.74
C LEU A 70 0.20 12.70 5.39
N VAL A 71 -0.63 13.26 6.27
CA VAL A 71 -2.07 13.39 6.06
C VAL A 71 -2.40 14.29 4.86
N GLU A 72 -1.73 15.45 4.76
CA GLU A 72 -1.86 16.36 3.61
C GLU A 72 -1.46 15.65 2.29
N MET A 73 -0.40 14.85 2.30
CA MET A 73 0.02 14.11 1.10
C MET A 73 -0.95 13.01 0.70
N MET A 74 -1.61 12.36 1.66
CA MET A 74 -2.60 11.31 1.36
C MET A 74 -3.93 11.86 0.84
N THR A 75 -4.23 13.13 1.17
CA THR A 75 -5.46 13.83 0.77
C THR A 75 -5.25 14.73 -0.45
N SER A 76 -4.02 14.82 -0.99
CA SER A 76 -3.67 15.73 -2.08
C SER A 76 -4.12 15.27 -3.48
N GLY A 77 -4.83 14.15 -3.60
CA GLY A 77 -5.24 13.58 -4.88
C GLY A 77 -5.69 12.13 -4.79
N PRO A 78 -6.00 11.49 -5.93
CA PRO A 78 -6.49 10.13 -5.94
C PRO A 78 -5.40 9.12 -5.55
N ILE A 79 -5.82 8.04 -4.92
CA ILE A 79 -5.02 6.84 -4.62
C ILE A 79 -5.54 5.66 -5.45
N GLU A 80 -4.69 4.63 -5.57
CA GLU A 80 -5.16 3.30 -5.92
C GLU A 80 -5.14 2.43 -4.66
N ALA A 81 -6.29 1.89 -4.29
CA ALA A 81 -6.45 1.00 -3.14
C ALA A 81 -6.75 -0.42 -3.61
N PHE A 82 -6.10 -1.40 -2.99
CA PHE A 82 -6.30 -2.82 -3.27
C PHE A 82 -6.48 -3.59 -1.97
N ILE A 83 -7.41 -4.54 -2.00
CA ILE A 83 -7.42 -5.66 -1.06
C ILE A 83 -6.77 -6.84 -1.77
N LEU A 84 -5.64 -7.30 -1.25
CA LEU A 84 -4.87 -8.40 -1.82
C LEU A 84 -4.98 -9.63 -0.92
N ALA A 85 -5.08 -10.81 -1.51
CA ALA A 85 -5.04 -12.09 -0.80
C ALA A 85 -3.86 -12.95 -1.26
N ARG A 86 -3.15 -13.54 -0.30
CA ARG A 86 -2.05 -14.51 -0.53
C ARG A 86 -1.75 -15.21 0.79
N GLU A 87 -1.19 -16.41 0.74
CA GLU A 87 -0.44 -16.95 1.88
C GLU A 87 0.69 -15.96 2.26
N ASP A 88 0.90 -15.68 3.55
CA ASP A 88 1.85 -14.65 4.02
C ASP A 88 1.71 -13.29 3.31
N GLY A 89 0.47 -12.87 3.04
CA GLY A 89 0.17 -11.69 2.22
C GLY A 89 0.77 -10.40 2.77
N ILE A 90 0.68 -10.19 4.09
CA ILE A 90 1.22 -8.99 4.73
C ILE A 90 2.73 -8.97 4.66
N ARG A 91 3.39 -10.05 5.09
CA ARG A 91 4.85 -10.16 5.06
C ARG A 91 5.38 -9.96 3.65
N THR A 92 4.74 -10.60 2.67
CA THR A 92 5.17 -10.53 1.27
C THR A 92 4.96 -9.14 0.69
N TRP A 93 3.82 -8.49 0.94
CA TRP A 93 3.57 -7.14 0.45
C TRP A 93 4.58 -6.16 1.05
N ARG A 94 4.89 -6.28 2.35
CA ARG A 94 5.93 -5.47 3.01
C ARG A 94 7.31 -5.68 2.39
N GLY A 95 7.67 -6.92 2.06
CA GLY A 95 8.89 -7.23 1.34
C GLY A 95 8.96 -6.57 -0.04
N LEU A 96 7.85 -6.58 -0.80
CA LEU A 96 7.77 -5.91 -2.10
C LEU A 96 7.88 -4.39 -1.99
N MET A 97 7.24 -3.80 -0.97
CA MET A 97 7.33 -2.36 -0.71
C MET A 97 8.78 -1.95 -0.41
N GLY A 98 9.50 -2.73 0.40
CA GLY A 98 10.84 -2.40 0.87
C GLY A 98 10.87 -1.40 2.04
N PRO A 99 12.05 -0.93 2.45
CA PRO A 99 12.23 -0.01 3.57
C PRO A 99 11.38 1.25 3.47
N THR A 100 10.83 1.74 4.59
CA THR A 100 9.91 2.91 4.60
C THR A 100 10.57 4.19 4.10
N ARG A 101 11.84 4.42 4.42
CA ARG A 101 12.63 5.56 3.97
C ARG A 101 13.08 5.31 2.52
N ALA A 102 12.71 6.21 1.62
CA ALA A 102 12.98 6.03 0.18
C ALA A 102 14.47 5.89 -0.13
N LEU A 103 15.33 6.72 0.52
CA LEU A 103 16.78 6.64 0.35
C LEU A 103 17.34 5.28 0.79
N ASP A 104 16.92 4.80 1.97
CA ASP A 104 17.34 3.49 2.48
C ASP A 104 16.87 2.37 1.52
N ALA A 105 15.66 2.48 0.98
CA ALA A 105 15.14 1.52 0.00
C ALA A 105 15.92 1.56 -1.31
N GLN A 106 16.27 2.74 -1.82
CA GLN A 106 17.09 2.90 -3.03
C GLN A 106 18.48 2.28 -2.85
N TYR A 107 19.09 2.46 -1.68
CA TYR A 107 20.44 1.94 -1.40
C TYR A 107 20.45 0.43 -1.14
N THR A 108 19.51 -0.07 -0.33
CA THR A 108 19.54 -1.47 0.14
C THR A 108 18.69 -2.42 -0.69
N GLN A 109 17.62 -1.94 -1.31
CA GLN A 109 16.65 -2.74 -2.07
C GLN A 109 16.15 -1.96 -3.30
N PRO A 110 17.04 -1.60 -4.26
CA PRO A 110 16.72 -0.71 -5.38
C PRO A 110 15.58 -1.20 -6.28
N THR A 111 15.29 -2.50 -6.28
CA THR A 111 14.23 -3.13 -7.06
C THR A 111 12.89 -3.24 -6.32
N SER A 112 12.84 -2.81 -5.06
CA SER A 112 11.59 -2.68 -4.28
C SER A 112 10.72 -1.54 -4.81
N LEU A 113 9.43 -1.54 -4.49
CA LEU A 113 8.52 -0.49 -4.95
C LEU A 113 8.94 0.90 -4.41
N ARG A 114 9.45 0.96 -3.18
CA ARG A 114 9.97 2.21 -2.59
C ARG A 114 11.31 2.62 -3.17
N GLY A 115 12.16 1.66 -3.53
CA GLY A 115 13.41 1.93 -4.24
C GLY A 115 13.14 2.56 -5.62
N LEU A 116 12.19 1.99 -6.37
CA LEU A 116 11.88 2.43 -7.73
C LEU A 116 11.07 3.73 -7.79
N TYR A 117 10.11 3.93 -6.87
CA TYR A 117 9.09 4.97 -7.01
C TYR A 117 9.00 5.92 -5.81
N GLY A 118 9.81 5.72 -4.77
CA GLY A 118 9.87 6.60 -3.61
C GLY A 118 10.64 7.89 -3.90
N LEU A 119 10.11 9.00 -3.40
CA LEU A 119 10.69 10.35 -3.51
C LEU A 119 11.14 10.91 -2.16
N SER A 120 10.47 10.51 -1.07
CA SER A 120 10.81 10.94 0.30
C SER A 120 10.19 10.01 1.34
N ASN A 121 10.41 10.28 2.62
CA ASN A 121 9.85 9.47 3.71
C ASN A 121 8.32 9.44 3.71
N THR A 122 7.65 10.56 3.41
CA THR A 122 6.18 10.61 3.32
C THR A 122 5.69 10.21 1.92
N ARG A 123 6.44 10.55 0.88
CA ARG A 123 6.17 10.18 -0.54
C ARG A 123 7.00 8.96 -0.94
N ASN A 124 6.70 7.81 -0.34
CA ASN A 124 7.42 6.55 -0.57
C ASN A 124 6.60 5.56 -1.42
N ALA A 125 5.84 6.04 -2.40
CA ALA A 125 4.97 5.28 -3.32
C ALA A 125 3.81 4.47 -2.72
N THR A 126 4.04 3.67 -1.67
CA THR A 126 3.12 2.61 -1.23
C THR A 126 2.91 2.56 0.28
N HIS A 127 1.72 2.11 0.67
CA HIS A 127 1.37 1.76 2.04
C HIS A 127 0.79 0.34 2.09
N GLY A 128 0.88 -0.31 3.24
CA GLY A 128 0.12 -1.52 3.48
C GLY A 128 0.06 -1.91 4.94
N SER A 129 -0.75 -2.93 5.22
CA SER A 129 -1.05 -3.37 6.59
C SER A 129 0.22 -3.66 7.40
N GLY A 130 0.25 -3.17 8.65
CA GLY A 130 1.32 -3.46 9.61
C GLY A 130 1.11 -4.75 10.40
N ARG A 131 -0.14 -5.23 10.47
CA ARG A 131 -0.60 -6.41 11.21
C ARG A 131 -1.79 -7.05 10.47
N PRO A 132 -2.09 -8.34 10.70
CA PRO A 132 -3.33 -8.95 10.25
C PRO A 132 -4.51 -8.07 10.62
N SER A 133 -5.22 -7.57 9.61
CA SER A 133 -6.45 -6.82 9.80
C SER A 133 -7.58 -7.75 9.41
N TYR A 134 -8.49 -8.04 10.35
CA TYR A 134 -9.77 -8.64 9.98
C TYR A 134 -10.58 -7.54 9.27
N PHE A 135 -10.49 -7.49 7.94
CA PHE A 135 -11.33 -6.59 7.16
C PHE A 135 -12.78 -7.09 7.29
N ILE A 136 -13.57 -6.44 8.15
CA ILE A 136 -15.02 -6.57 8.08
C ILE A 136 -15.44 -5.88 6.79
N TYR A 137 -16.15 -6.60 5.93
CA TYR A 137 -16.49 -6.24 4.55
C TYR A 137 -17.35 -4.96 4.40
N ASN A 138 -17.61 -4.22 5.48
CA ASN A 138 -18.51 -3.06 5.52
C ASN A 138 -17.83 -1.68 5.48
N ASP A 139 -16.51 -1.59 5.55
CA ASP A 139 -15.86 -0.28 5.49
C ASP A 139 -15.67 0.15 4.03
N SER A 140 -16.60 1.02 3.62
CA SER A 140 -16.60 1.71 2.34
C SER A 140 -15.41 2.66 2.29
N ILE A 141 -14.35 2.23 1.60
CA ILE A 141 -13.36 3.14 0.99
C ILE A 141 -13.87 3.56 -0.37
#